data_AF-A0A150SGQ5-F1
#
_entry.id   AF-A0A150SGQ5-F1
#
_cell.length_a   1.000
_cell.length_b   1.000
_cell.length_c   1.000
_cell.angle_alpha   90.00
_cell.angle_beta   90.00
_cell.angle_gamma   90.00
#
_symmetry.space_group_name_H-M   'P 1'
#
loop_
_entity.id
_entity.type
_entity.pdbx_description
1 polymer ?
#
loop_
_entity_poly.entity_id
_entity_poly.type
_entity_poly.pdbx_seq_one_letter_code
_entity_poly.pdbx_strand_id
1 'polypeptide(L)'
;MLRPITGYHKDDAGDWVAELSCGHGQHVRHKPPFLLRPWVLTAEGRASMLGSELDCARCDRLDMPGGLCAYKRTAEFDEGTIPGGLRKNHATKPGVWGVIHVVSGQLRYRIEGPAGRELLLTPEAPGIVAPEVLHHVEPDGPVRFFVEFHKKGA
;
A
#
# COMPACT_ATOMS: atom_id res chain seq x y z
N MET A 1 1.70 7.40 -5.81
CA MET A 1 1.08 7.74 -4.51
C MET A 1 2.15 8.34 -3.62
N LEU A 2 1.90 9.52 -3.06
CA LEU A 2 2.83 10.18 -2.16
C LEU A 2 2.92 9.46 -0.83
N ARG A 3 4.13 9.21 -0.35
CA ARG A 3 4.41 8.54 0.92
C ARG A 3 5.54 9.25 1.67
N PRO A 4 5.35 9.59 2.95
CA PRO A 4 6.40 10.22 3.73
C PRO A 4 7.58 9.28 3.95
N ILE A 5 8.78 9.85 3.94
CA ILE A 5 10.02 9.16 4.30
C ILE A 5 10.05 8.93 5.82
N THR A 6 10.20 7.69 6.24
CA THR A 6 10.29 7.29 7.66
C THR A 6 11.69 6.89 8.10
N GLY A 7 12.60 6.67 7.15
CA GLY A 7 13.96 6.25 7.46
C GLY A 7 14.83 6.11 6.23
N TYR A 8 16.05 5.64 6.43
CA TYR A 8 16.99 5.35 5.35
C TYR A 8 17.85 4.14 5.71
N HIS A 9 18.23 3.37 4.71
CA HIS A 9 19.32 2.41 4.79
C HIS A 9 20.19 2.49 3.54
N LYS A 10 21.35 1.84 3.59
CA LYS A 10 22.11 1.53 2.38
C LYS A 10 21.81 0.12 1.95
N ASP A 11 21.64 -0.10 0.66
CA ASP A 11 21.59 -1.44 0.09
C ASP A 11 23.01 -2.06 0.01
N ASP A 12 23.10 -3.28 -0.50
CA ASP A 12 24.37 -4.02 -0.63
C ASP A 12 25.39 -3.32 -1.56
N ALA A 13 24.92 -2.44 -2.46
CA ALA A 13 25.78 -1.62 -3.32
C ALA A 13 26.21 -0.31 -2.65
N GLY A 14 25.76 -0.04 -1.42
CA GLY A 14 26.04 1.17 -0.67
C GLY A 14 25.19 2.38 -1.07
N ASP A 15 24.17 2.18 -1.91
CA ASP A 15 23.27 3.23 -2.36
C ASP A 15 22.21 3.55 -1.31
N TRP A 16 21.92 4.84 -1.11
CA TRP A 16 20.87 5.27 -0.19
C TRP A 16 19.47 4.93 -0.70
N VAL A 17 18.73 4.22 0.14
CA VAL A 17 17.32 3.88 -0.04
C VAL A 17 16.52 4.59 1.05
N ALA A 18 15.57 5.42 0.67
CA ALA A 18 14.58 5.99 1.57
C ALA A 18 13.53 4.92 1.90
N GLU A 19 13.27 4.72 3.17
CA GLU A 19 12.15 3.90 3.66
C GLU A 19 10.92 4.77 3.72
N LEU A 20 9.83 4.32 3.10
CA LEU A 20 8.57 5.05 3.03
C LEU A 20 7.57 4.48 4.04
N SER A 21 6.60 5.28 4.48
CA SER A 21 5.58 4.85 5.45
C SER A 21 4.72 3.67 4.98
N CYS A 22 4.65 3.42 3.67
CA CYS A 22 3.99 2.24 3.11
C CYS A 22 4.83 0.96 3.23
N GLY A 23 6.06 1.02 3.73
CA GLY A 23 6.98 -0.12 3.85
C GLY A 23 7.87 -0.36 2.62
N HIS A 24 7.68 0.38 1.54
CA HIS A 24 8.58 0.31 0.37
C HIS A 24 9.88 1.07 0.60
N GLY A 25 10.95 0.60 -0.04
CA GLY A 25 12.19 1.35 -0.23
C GLY A 25 12.23 2.05 -1.60
N GLN A 26 12.77 3.26 -1.64
CA GLN A 26 13.01 4.00 -2.89
C GLN A 26 14.43 4.57 -2.93
N HIS A 27 15.20 4.24 -3.97
CA HIS A 27 16.54 4.79 -4.15
C HIS A 27 16.51 6.31 -4.31
N VAL A 28 17.32 7.00 -3.50
CA VAL A 28 17.38 8.48 -3.43
C VAL A 28 18.74 9.03 -3.84
N ARG A 29 19.31 8.48 -4.92
CA ARG A 29 20.66 8.84 -5.41
C ARG A 29 20.76 10.32 -5.81
N HIS A 30 21.95 10.90 -5.66
CA HIS A 30 22.33 12.19 -6.26
C HIS A 30 23.26 11.92 -7.46
N LYS A 31 22.74 12.08 -8.68
CA LYS A 31 23.48 11.84 -9.94
C LYS A 31 23.29 13.03 -10.89
N PRO A 32 23.96 14.17 -10.65
CA PRO A 32 23.94 15.29 -11.59
C PRO A 32 24.43 14.90 -12.99
N PRO A 33 23.87 15.48 -14.06
CA PRO A 33 22.77 16.44 -14.07
C PRO A 33 21.38 15.80 -13.96
N PHE A 34 21.28 14.48 -14.03
CA PHE A 34 20.02 13.76 -14.22
C PHE A 34 19.14 13.67 -12.96
N LEU A 35 19.74 13.66 -11.77
CA LEU A 35 19.02 13.55 -10.50
C LEU A 35 19.67 14.39 -9.40
N LEU A 36 19.06 15.54 -9.10
CA LEU A 36 19.54 16.49 -8.10
C LEU A 36 18.87 16.27 -6.75
N ARG A 37 19.51 15.46 -5.90
CA ARG A 37 19.15 15.28 -4.48
C ARG A 37 20.33 15.55 -3.53
N PRO A 38 20.90 16.77 -3.51
CA PRO A 38 22.12 17.06 -2.74
C PRO A 38 21.97 16.76 -1.24
N TRP A 39 20.74 16.87 -0.73
CA TRP A 39 20.39 16.51 0.65
C TRP A 39 20.73 15.05 1.02
N VAL A 40 20.82 14.12 0.06
CA VAL A 40 21.13 12.71 0.37
C VAL A 40 22.59 12.52 0.81
N LEU A 41 23.48 13.45 0.42
CA LEU A 41 24.92 13.30 0.58
C LEU A 41 25.36 13.34 2.05
N THR A 42 24.66 14.11 2.89
CA THR A 42 25.00 14.28 4.31
C THR A 42 23.96 13.65 5.23
N ALA A 43 24.37 13.32 6.45
CA ALA A 43 23.44 12.80 7.46
C ALA A 43 22.40 13.86 7.85
N GLU A 44 22.81 15.12 8.01
CA GLU A 44 21.87 16.21 8.32
C GLU A 44 20.85 16.42 7.21
N GLY A 45 21.27 16.38 5.95
CA GLY A 45 20.37 16.56 4.81
C GLY A 45 19.36 15.42 4.66
N ARG A 46 19.75 14.16 4.97
CA ARG A 46 18.78 13.05 5.03
C ARG A 46 17.80 13.24 6.19
N ALA A 47 18.29 13.64 7.36
CA ALA A 47 17.46 13.89 8.53
C ALA A 47 16.43 15.01 8.28
N SER A 48 16.81 16.09 7.58
CA SER A 48 15.89 17.19 7.25
C SER A 48 14.78 16.78 6.28
N MET A 49 14.95 15.67 5.57
CA MET A 49 13.96 15.15 4.61
C MET A 49 13.02 14.10 5.22
N LEU A 50 13.22 13.68 6.48
CA LEU A 50 12.26 12.82 7.16
C LEU A 50 10.87 13.49 7.20
N GLY A 51 9.82 12.71 6.93
CA GLY A 51 8.44 13.19 6.81
C GLY A 51 8.12 13.84 5.46
N SER A 52 9.11 14.18 4.63
CA SER A 52 8.85 14.66 3.26
C SER A 52 8.28 13.52 2.40
N GLU A 53 7.40 13.85 1.47
CA GLU A 53 6.75 12.86 0.63
C GLU A 53 7.53 12.55 -0.65
N LEU A 54 7.58 11.27 -1.01
CA LEU A 54 8.06 10.78 -2.30
C LEU A 54 6.96 10.01 -3.01
N ASP A 55 6.96 10.09 -4.34
CA ASP A 55 6.04 9.31 -5.16
C ASP A 55 6.46 7.85 -5.23
N CYS A 56 5.61 6.96 -4.69
CA CYS A 56 5.84 5.53 -4.62
C CYS A 56 5.11 4.79 -5.75
N ALA A 57 5.80 4.60 -6.86
CA ALA A 57 5.31 3.87 -8.05
C ALA A 57 4.92 2.40 -7.80
N ARG A 58 5.37 1.80 -6.68
CA ARG A 58 4.92 0.45 -6.27
C ARG A 58 3.52 0.50 -5.67
N CYS A 59 3.22 1.48 -4.82
CA CYS A 59 1.86 1.69 -4.34
C CYS A 59 0.88 2.02 -5.48
N ASP A 60 1.30 2.78 -6.49
CA ASP A 60 0.45 3.04 -7.67
C ASP A 60 0.07 1.75 -8.39
N ARG A 61 0.98 0.78 -8.45
CA ARG A 61 0.76 -0.52 -9.07
C ARG A 61 0.09 -1.55 -8.14
N LEU A 62 -0.26 -1.16 -6.91
CA LEU A 62 -0.73 -2.07 -5.85
C LEU A 62 0.24 -3.24 -5.60
N ASP A 63 1.52 -2.98 -5.79
CA ASP A 63 2.57 -3.92 -5.46
C ASP A 63 2.77 -3.86 -3.95
N MET A 64 2.71 -5.00 -3.28
CA MET A 64 2.83 -5.11 -1.83
C MET A 64 4.31 -5.30 -1.46
N PRO A 65 4.83 -4.59 -0.46
CA PRO A 65 6.23 -4.77 -0.09
C PRO A 65 6.46 -6.16 0.52
N GLY A 66 7.64 -6.71 0.26
CA GLY A 66 8.08 -7.94 0.91
C GLY A 66 8.29 -7.76 2.42
N GLY A 67 8.31 -8.87 3.16
CA GLY A 67 8.58 -8.88 4.61
C GLY A 67 7.42 -8.41 5.50
N LEU A 68 6.22 -8.24 4.93
CA LEU A 68 5.01 -8.02 5.72
C LEU A 68 4.43 -9.36 6.18
N CYS A 69 3.98 -9.42 7.43
CA CYS A 69 3.32 -10.59 8.00
C CYS A 69 1.83 -10.33 8.22
N ALA A 70 1.00 -11.31 7.88
CA ALA A 70 -0.42 -11.30 8.24
C ALA A 70 -0.54 -11.34 9.77
N TYR A 71 -1.36 -10.46 10.35
CA TYR A 71 -1.58 -10.43 11.80
C TYR A 71 -3.06 -10.49 12.20
N LYS A 72 -3.97 -10.28 11.24
CA LYS A 72 -5.41 -10.34 11.46
C LYS A 72 -6.12 -10.75 10.18
N ARG A 73 -7.16 -11.54 10.32
CA ARG A 73 -8.09 -11.92 9.26
C ARG A 73 -9.53 -11.68 9.73
N THR A 74 -10.42 -11.23 8.85
CA THR A 74 -11.86 -11.13 9.15
C THR A 74 -12.56 -12.48 9.09
N ALA A 75 -13.81 -12.56 9.54
CA ALA A 75 -14.70 -13.63 9.08
C ALA A 75 -14.90 -13.53 7.56
N GLU A 76 -15.39 -14.62 6.97
CA GLU A 76 -15.88 -14.58 5.59
C GLU A 76 -17.21 -13.82 5.53
N PHE A 77 -17.36 -13.00 4.49
CA PHE A 77 -18.57 -12.27 4.17
C PHE A 77 -19.15 -12.78 2.85
N ASP A 78 -20.45 -12.70 2.73
CA ASP A 78 -21.22 -12.84 1.50
C ASP A 78 -21.93 -11.52 1.14
N GLU A 79 -22.65 -11.48 0.02
CA GLU A 79 -23.35 -10.29 -0.46
C GLU A 79 -24.36 -9.70 0.53
N GLY A 80 -24.91 -10.53 1.43
CA GLY A 80 -25.89 -10.12 2.43
C GLY A 80 -25.27 -9.67 3.76
N THR A 81 -24.04 -10.12 4.04
CA THR A 81 -23.37 -9.94 5.34
C THR A 81 -22.23 -8.94 5.32
N ILE A 82 -21.91 -8.33 4.16
CA ILE A 82 -20.88 -7.28 4.06
C ILE A 82 -21.18 -6.13 5.05
N PRO A 83 -20.29 -5.88 6.04
CA PRO A 83 -20.46 -4.78 6.97
C PRO A 83 -20.57 -3.45 6.23
N GLY A 84 -21.50 -2.59 6.66
CA GLY A 84 -21.72 -1.29 6.02
C GLY A 84 -20.48 -0.39 5.98
N GLY A 85 -19.51 -0.60 6.89
CA GLY A 85 -18.23 0.10 6.86
C GLY A 85 -17.35 -0.25 5.66
N LEU A 86 -17.39 -1.50 5.17
CA LEU A 86 -16.63 -1.90 3.99
C LEU A 86 -17.26 -1.42 2.67
N ARG A 87 -18.56 -1.16 2.69
CA ARG A 87 -19.35 -0.61 1.56
C ARG A 87 -19.28 0.91 1.44
N LYS A 88 -18.55 1.58 2.34
CA LYS A 88 -18.34 3.03 2.35
C LYS A 88 -16.86 3.33 2.27
N ASN A 89 -16.52 4.56 1.88
CA ASN A 89 -15.14 5.01 1.86
C ASN A 89 -14.50 4.88 3.24
N HIS A 90 -13.43 4.10 3.29
CA HIS A 90 -12.59 3.89 4.45
C HIS A 90 -11.14 3.68 4.01
N ALA A 91 -10.22 3.65 4.97
CA ALA A 91 -8.82 3.39 4.72
C ALA A 91 -8.22 2.53 5.84
N THR A 92 -7.17 1.80 5.53
CA THR A 92 -6.34 1.14 6.55
C THR A 92 -5.46 2.17 7.25
N LYS A 93 -4.97 1.80 8.44
CA LYS A 93 -4.05 2.63 9.23
C LYS A 93 -2.69 2.80 8.52
N PRO A 94 -1.89 3.81 8.89
CA PRO A 94 -0.51 3.94 8.41
C PRO A 94 0.27 2.62 8.54
N GLY A 95 0.97 2.24 7.47
CA GLY A 95 1.76 1.00 7.40
C GLY A 95 0.96 -0.31 7.41
N VAL A 96 -0.38 -0.28 7.39
CA VAL A 96 -1.23 -1.47 7.34
C VAL A 96 -1.74 -1.69 5.93
N TRP A 97 -1.37 -2.85 5.37
CA TRP A 97 -1.86 -3.32 4.08
C TRP A 97 -3.04 -4.26 4.28
N GLY A 98 -3.98 -4.25 3.34
CA GLY A 98 -5.05 -5.24 3.25
C GLY A 98 -4.88 -6.13 2.02
N VAL A 99 -5.28 -7.39 2.13
CA VAL A 99 -5.46 -8.29 0.99
C VAL A 99 -6.89 -8.81 1.04
N ILE A 100 -7.64 -8.57 -0.02
CA ILE A 100 -9.02 -9.02 -0.19
C ILE A 100 -8.98 -10.33 -0.97
N HIS A 101 -9.29 -11.43 -0.28
CA HIS A 101 -9.34 -12.76 -0.86
C HIS A 101 -10.77 -13.12 -1.20
N VAL A 102 -11.07 -13.26 -2.50
CA VAL A 102 -12.35 -13.81 -2.95
C VAL A 102 -12.24 -15.34 -2.92
N VAL A 103 -13.16 -15.99 -2.21
CA VAL A 103 -13.28 -17.45 -2.14
C VAL A 103 -14.12 -17.96 -3.30
N SER A 104 -15.20 -17.25 -3.64
CA SER A 104 -16.07 -17.57 -4.78
C SER A 104 -16.83 -16.33 -5.25
N GLY A 105 -17.21 -16.28 -6.53
CA GLY A 105 -17.98 -15.17 -7.08
C GLY A 105 -17.11 -13.96 -7.41
N GLN A 106 -17.69 -12.77 -7.33
CA GLN A 106 -17.03 -11.53 -7.77
C GLN A 106 -17.29 -10.36 -6.81
N LEU A 107 -16.26 -9.55 -6.58
CA LEU A 107 -16.34 -8.35 -5.75
C LEU A 107 -15.77 -7.16 -6.52
N ARG A 108 -16.51 -6.06 -6.60
CA ARG A 108 -15.97 -4.78 -7.08
C ARG A 108 -15.22 -4.09 -5.96
N TYR A 109 -13.98 -3.73 -6.23
CA TYR A 109 -13.13 -2.96 -5.35
C TYR A 109 -12.84 -1.60 -5.99
N ARG A 110 -13.27 -0.53 -5.33
CA ARG A 110 -13.13 0.86 -5.82
C ARG A 110 -12.12 1.60 -4.96
N ILE A 111 -11.08 2.13 -5.59
CA ILE A 111 -10.10 3.04 -5.00
C ILE A 111 -10.47 4.46 -5.41
N GLU A 112 -10.56 5.35 -4.42
CA GLU A 112 -10.94 6.74 -4.60
C GLU A 112 -9.74 7.66 -4.87
N GLY A 113 -10.05 8.85 -5.39
CA GLY A 113 -9.10 9.94 -5.60
C GLY A 113 -8.74 10.18 -7.08
N PRO A 114 -7.82 11.12 -7.37
CA PRO A 114 -7.51 11.56 -8.74
C PRO A 114 -6.97 10.46 -9.66
N ALA A 115 -6.33 9.44 -9.08
CA ALA A 115 -5.87 8.23 -9.77
C ALA A 115 -6.69 6.99 -9.36
N GLY A 116 -7.96 7.21 -9.02
CA GLY A 116 -8.90 6.18 -8.62
C GLY A 116 -9.06 5.10 -9.70
N ARG A 117 -9.43 3.90 -9.25
CA ARG A 117 -9.63 2.74 -10.12
C ARG A 117 -10.69 1.83 -9.56
N GLU A 118 -11.37 1.13 -10.46
CA GLU A 118 -12.25 0.03 -10.12
C GLU A 118 -11.61 -1.27 -10.60
N LEU A 119 -11.62 -2.29 -9.73
CA LEU A 119 -11.09 -3.61 -10.01
C LEU A 119 -12.17 -4.64 -9.72
N LEU A 120 -12.34 -5.59 -10.64
CA LEU A 120 -13.16 -6.77 -10.40
C LEU A 120 -12.27 -7.87 -9.81
N LEU A 121 -12.56 -8.25 -8.58
CA LEU A 121 -11.81 -9.28 -7.86
C LEU A 121 -12.49 -10.64 -8.04
N THR A 122 -11.67 -11.67 -8.24
CA THR A 122 -12.09 -13.07 -8.41
C THR A 122 -11.18 -13.96 -7.54
N PRO A 123 -11.46 -15.27 -7.40
CA PRO A 123 -10.57 -16.17 -6.66
C PRO A 123 -9.13 -16.21 -7.18
N GLU A 124 -8.92 -15.92 -8.46
CA GLU A 124 -7.61 -15.88 -9.12
C GLU A 124 -6.96 -14.49 -9.07
N ALA A 125 -7.72 -13.45 -8.72
CA ALA A 125 -7.31 -12.06 -8.74
C ALA A 125 -7.68 -11.35 -7.42
N PRO A 126 -6.87 -11.54 -6.35
CA PRO A 126 -7.11 -10.88 -5.06
C PRO A 126 -6.86 -9.37 -5.14
N GLY A 127 -7.56 -8.62 -4.29
CA GLY A 127 -7.42 -7.17 -4.20
C GLY A 127 -6.33 -6.77 -3.21
N ILE A 128 -5.41 -5.91 -3.61
CA ILE A 128 -4.40 -5.33 -2.69
C ILE A 128 -4.84 -3.92 -2.28
N VAL A 129 -4.88 -3.70 -0.98
CA VAL A 129 -5.26 -2.42 -0.35
C VAL A 129 -4.00 -1.76 0.22
N ALA A 130 -3.57 -0.67 -0.41
CA ALA A 130 -2.46 0.13 0.08
C ALA A 130 -2.83 0.96 1.33
N PRO A 131 -1.89 1.21 2.26
CA PRO A 131 -2.12 1.99 3.48
C PRO A 131 -2.75 3.35 3.21
N GLU A 132 -3.68 3.81 4.04
CA GLU A 132 -4.21 5.18 4.02
C GLU A 132 -4.88 5.61 2.70
N VAL A 133 -5.13 4.67 1.78
CA VAL A 133 -5.85 4.94 0.53
C VAL A 133 -7.34 4.75 0.78
N LEU A 134 -8.14 5.75 0.43
CA LEU A 134 -9.59 5.65 0.50
C LEU A 134 -10.10 4.65 -0.54
N HIS A 135 -10.93 3.72 -0.08
CA HIS A 135 -11.52 2.69 -0.92
C HIS A 135 -12.82 2.15 -0.31
N HIS A 136 -13.55 1.37 -1.10
CA HIS A 136 -14.69 0.59 -0.66
C HIS A 136 -14.92 -0.62 -1.57
N VAL A 137 -15.82 -1.52 -1.16
CA VAL A 137 -16.19 -2.71 -1.95
C VAL A 137 -17.71 -2.84 -2.13
N GLU A 138 -18.10 -3.44 -3.24
CA GLU A 138 -19.48 -3.77 -3.57
C GLU A 138 -19.55 -5.20 -4.13
N PRO A 139 -20.58 -6.00 -3.83
CA PRO A 139 -20.76 -7.30 -4.46
C PRO A 139 -21.11 -7.14 -5.93
N ASP A 140 -20.58 -8.03 -6.79
CA ASP A 140 -21.01 -8.17 -8.19
C ASP A 140 -21.73 -9.51 -8.37
N GLY A 141 -22.95 -9.57 -7.85
CA GLY A 141 -23.69 -10.82 -7.68
C GLY A 141 -23.25 -11.60 -6.42
N PRO A 142 -23.53 -12.92 -6.37
CA PRO A 142 -23.15 -13.77 -5.24
C PRO A 142 -21.64 -13.78 -5.03
N VAL A 143 -21.18 -13.63 -3.79
CA VAL A 143 -19.76 -13.56 -3.47
C VAL A 143 -19.47 -14.19 -2.12
N ARG A 144 -18.27 -14.75 -1.95
CA ARG A 144 -17.68 -15.04 -0.64
C ARG A 144 -16.27 -14.51 -0.60
N PHE A 145 -15.92 -13.74 0.43
CA PHE A 145 -14.58 -13.17 0.54
C PHE A 145 -14.21 -12.87 2.00
N PHE A 146 -12.92 -12.67 2.27
CA PHE A 146 -12.42 -12.15 3.54
C PHE A 146 -11.28 -11.17 3.31
N VAL A 147 -10.89 -10.45 4.36
CA VAL A 147 -9.75 -9.52 4.32
C VAL A 147 -8.68 -9.94 5.31
N GLU A 148 -7.44 -10.06 4.83
CA GLU A 148 -6.25 -10.19 5.67
C GLU A 148 -5.54 -8.86 5.80
N PHE A 149 -5.02 -8.58 7.01
CA PHE A 149 -4.27 -7.37 7.31
C PHE A 149 -2.82 -7.71 7.60
N HIS A 150 -1.93 -6.98 6.95
CA HIS A 150 -0.50 -7.18 7.00
C HIS A 150 0.21 -5.92 7.45
N LYS A 151 1.31 -6.09 8.19
CA LYS A 151 2.22 -5.01 8.57
C LYS A 151 3.64 -5.58 8.68
N LYS A 152 4.64 -4.71 8.82
CA LYS A 152 6.03 -5.14 9.07
C LYS A 152 6.06 -6.06 10.29
N GLY A 153 6.70 -7.22 10.16
CA GLY A 153 6.90 -8.13 11.29
C GLY A 153 7.59 -7.42 12.45
N ALA A 154 7.21 -7.78 13.68
CA ALA A 154 7.92 -7.35 14.88
C ALA A 154 9.29 -8.03 14.96
#